data_AF-A0A2D6HKS5-F1
#
_entry.id   AF-A0A2D6HKS5-F1
#
_cell.length_a   1.000
_cell.length_b   1.000
_cell.length_c   1.000
_cell.angle_alpha   90.00
_cell.angle_beta   90.00
_cell.angle_gamma   90.00
#
_symmetry.space_group_name_H-M   'P 1'
#
loop_
_entity.id
_entity.type
_entity.pdbx_description
1 polymer ?
#
loop_
_entity_poly.entity_id
_entity_poly.type
_entity_poly.pdbx_seq_one_letter_code
_entity_poly.pdbx_strand_id
1 'polypeptide(L)'
;MKNLFVGTAVCVFLFASPSLAQTLGHIPEEGEYSKQVSKSKNGNILADTYFIAPLSKNEPLAPKWEGHIELEGKLGTDRDLGEAAVFIPVLQNEDSMLFTDLRFRMDDNDSKEFNIGLGYRKIVGSDLVVGGYAFYDRRRTPNDNSFNQATIGVEALKTDYEARINAYIPESTEEDIGGVGVTRAVATGGNIQLQTFGNGTERALPGFDAELGFKLDLTSNLDLWTYGGGYYFDADDFEKVSGPRVRMELQYNGVPFLGEGSQFTVGLEGQTDDVRGDQAFALGRLRVPFSTFKMRTDNGHRPKLSPIEERMTSRIYRDVDIVAVEAEASDEPILTETASVTLENGAQVSTFTAIDAGDDPAVEIAGAGVNALVVLDGSLGSLTPSGQILVQDGQTIIGGGTSLMATGTNSGARVPVTFAGVRPTIDGGGANRDIVIDGVNDILIQNINLTNTGSRSLLIINGSGNVNLRNINASNNTAVGLVASGVGTVVAASNVNLTNNNIGAGVLSAANLNLSNSIISNSLTGIDTNDFGPGNPTLNLSNTTIENIGNNVLQLSDVNVSGSGNIVNGPVGGVVCSNSGGNTGSISFDNILGGGAGTCP
;
A
#
# COMPACT_ATOMS: atom_id res chain seq x y z
N MET A 1 -38.32 15.62 -5.43
CA MET A 1 -38.19 15.77 -6.89
C MET A 1 -37.11 14.78 -7.35
N LYS A 2 -37.50 13.77 -8.15
CA LYS A 2 -36.72 12.95 -9.10
C LYS A 2 -35.31 12.50 -8.63
N ASN A 3 -35.07 11.24 -8.29
CA ASN A 3 -35.00 10.14 -9.26
C ASN A 3 -35.37 8.78 -8.64
N LEU A 4 -36.24 8.09 -9.35
CA LEU A 4 -36.73 6.73 -9.14
C LEU A 4 -35.78 5.81 -9.94
N PHE A 5 -34.93 5.04 -9.27
CA PHE A 5 -34.11 4.03 -9.96
C PHE A 5 -34.96 2.80 -10.27
N VAL A 6 -34.88 2.42 -11.53
CA VAL A 6 -35.68 1.42 -12.23
C VAL A 6 -35.26 0.03 -11.80
N GLY A 7 -36.25 -0.80 -11.46
CA GLY A 7 -36.07 -2.20 -11.12
C GLY A 7 -35.51 -3.00 -12.29
N THR A 8 -34.45 -3.75 -12.02
CA THR A 8 -34.01 -4.83 -12.89
C THR A 8 -34.66 -6.11 -12.37
N ALA A 9 -35.64 -6.61 -13.11
CA ALA A 9 -36.32 -7.86 -12.82
C ALA A 9 -35.34 -9.04 -12.98
N VAL A 10 -35.02 -9.72 -11.88
CA VAL A 10 -34.37 -11.03 -11.92
C VAL A 10 -35.42 -12.05 -12.38
N CYS A 11 -35.41 -12.37 -13.67
CA CYS A 11 -36.19 -13.45 -14.25
C CYS A 11 -35.48 -14.78 -13.96
N VAL A 12 -35.90 -15.49 -12.92
CA VAL A 12 -35.51 -16.89 -12.70
C VAL A 12 -36.41 -17.79 -13.56
N PHE A 13 -35.87 -18.27 -14.69
CA PHE A 13 -36.53 -19.31 -15.47
C PHE A 13 -36.32 -20.68 -14.80
N LEU A 14 -37.34 -21.18 -14.11
CA LEU A 14 -37.47 -22.57 -13.71
C LEU A 14 -38.03 -23.39 -14.89
N PHE A 15 -37.20 -24.20 -15.54
CA PHE A 15 -37.70 -25.28 -16.40
C PHE A 15 -38.14 -26.45 -15.50
N ALA A 16 -39.45 -26.54 -15.25
CA ALA A 16 -40.10 -27.80 -14.94
C ALA A 16 -40.97 -28.17 -16.14
N SER A 17 -40.61 -29.22 -16.87
CA SER A 17 -41.52 -29.83 -17.84
C SER A 17 -41.56 -31.36 -17.62
N PRO A 18 -42.74 -31.93 -17.34
CA PRO A 18 -42.93 -33.37 -17.29
C PRO A 18 -43.56 -33.84 -18.60
N SER A 19 -42.76 -34.30 -19.56
CA SER A 19 -43.29 -35.08 -20.68
C SER A 19 -42.18 -35.80 -21.47
N LEU A 20 -41.93 -37.07 -21.17
CA LEU A 20 -41.67 -38.06 -22.22
C LEU A 20 -41.85 -39.48 -21.67
N ALA A 21 -43.06 -40.00 -21.78
CA ALA A 21 -43.32 -41.43 -21.74
C ALA A 21 -44.18 -41.82 -22.95
N GLN A 22 -43.72 -42.87 -23.63
CA GLN A 22 -44.33 -43.63 -24.73
C GLN A 22 -44.26 -43.03 -26.14
N THR A 23 -43.48 -43.66 -27.03
CA THR A 23 -44.05 -44.54 -28.07
C THR A 23 -43.04 -45.59 -28.59
N LEU A 24 -43.45 -46.85 -28.48
CA LEU A 24 -43.10 -48.09 -29.20
C LEU A 24 -41.90 -48.15 -30.18
N GLY A 25 -41.00 -49.12 -29.91
CA GLY A 25 -40.96 -50.40 -30.64
C GLY A 25 -40.05 -50.54 -31.88
N HIS A 26 -38.95 -51.28 -31.74
CA HIS A 26 -38.60 -52.40 -32.65
C HIS A 26 -37.38 -53.20 -32.13
N ILE A 27 -37.54 -54.52 -32.12
CA ILE A 27 -36.49 -55.55 -32.00
C ILE A 27 -36.01 -55.87 -33.43
N PRO A 28 -34.70 -56.10 -33.67
CA PRO A 28 -34.22 -57.44 -34.07
C PRO A 28 -32.97 -57.82 -33.26
N GLU A 29 -32.92 -59.01 -32.64
CA GLU A 29 -32.52 -60.32 -33.20
C GLU A 29 -31.00 -60.56 -33.30
N GLU A 30 -30.66 -61.82 -33.07
CA GLU A 30 -29.42 -62.39 -32.57
C GLU A 30 -28.19 -62.31 -33.51
N GLY A 31 -27.00 -62.46 -32.91
CA GLY A 31 -25.76 -62.77 -33.60
C GLY A 31 -24.62 -63.09 -32.64
N GLU A 32 -24.39 -64.38 -32.37
CA GLU A 32 -23.16 -64.90 -31.75
C GLU A 32 -21.90 -64.45 -32.51
N TYR A 33 -20.78 -64.24 -31.81
CA TYR A 33 -19.52 -64.99 -32.00
C TYR A 33 -18.37 -64.48 -31.09
N SER A 34 -17.75 -65.45 -30.42
CA SER A 34 -16.31 -65.58 -30.13
C SER A 34 -15.60 -64.69 -29.09
N LYS A 35 -15.37 -65.33 -27.94
CA LYS A 35 -14.16 -65.30 -27.09
C LYS A 35 -12.88 -64.71 -27.71
N GLN A 36 -12.24 -63.81 -26.97
CA GLN A 36 -10.78 -63.81 -26.74
C GLN A 36 -10.54 -63.43 -25.28
N VAL A 37 -9.86 -64.31 -24.55
CA VAL A 37 -9.44 -64.16 -23.16
C VAL A 37 -8.01 -63.68 -23.18
N SER A 38 -7.69 -62.56 -22.52
CA SER A 38 -6.35 -62.36 -21.95
C SER A 38 -6.49 -61.98 -20.47
N LYS A 39 -5.97 -62.87 -19.61
CA LYS A 39 -5.80 -62.67 -18.17
C LYS A 39 -4.52 -61.89 -17.89
N SER A 40 -4.59 -60.90 -16.99
CA SER A 40 -3.61 -60.62 -15.92
C SER A 40 -4.17 -59.48 -15.06
N LYS A 41 -4.84 -59.77 -13.93
CA LYS A 41 -4.34 -59.92 -12.55
C LYS A 41 -4.17 -58.59 -11.80
N ASN A 42 -4.86 -58.55 -10.64
CA ASN A 42 -4.86 -57.58 -9.53
C ASN A 42 -5.87 -56.44 -9.70
N GLY A 43 -6.92 -56.25 -8.89
CA GLY A 43 -7.46 -56.98 -7.75
C GLY A 43 -8.71 -56.21 -7.30
N ASN A 44 -9.90 -56.78 -7.51
CA ASN A 44 -11.18 -56.20 -7.12
C ASN A 44 -11.44 -56.43 -5.63
N ILE A 45 -11.83 -55.36 -4.91
CA ILE A 45 -12.89 -55.41 -3.90
C ILE A 45 -13.73 -54.14 -4.06
N LEU A 46 -14.69 -54.15 -4.98
CA LEU A 46 -15.85 -53.26 -4.93
C LEU A 46 -16.95 -54.05 -4.24
N ALA A 47 -17.20 -53.73 -2.97
CA ALA A 47 -18.36 -54.22 -2.25
C ALA A 47 -19.55 -53.32 -2.60
N ASP A 48 -20.24 -53.63 -3.69
CA ASP A 48 -21.57 -53.09 -3.98
C ASP A 48 -22.55 -53.64 -2.94
N THR A 49 -22.65 -52.94 -1.81
CA THR A 49 -23.65 -53.23 -0.80
C THR A 49 -24.89 -52.41 -1.13
N TYR A 50 -25.75 -52.97 -1.99
CA TYR A 50 -27.12 -52.46 -2.15
C TYR A 50 -27.88 -52.72 -0.85
N PHE A 51 -28.02 -51.70 -0.01
CA PHE A 51 -29.02 -51.69 1.06
C PHE A 51 -30.42 -51.60 0.41
N ILE A 52 -31.03 -52.76 0.14
CA ILE A 52 -32.46 -52.83 -0.15
C ILE A 52 -33.19 -52.80 1.19
N ALA A 53 -33.58 -51.62 1.65
CA ALA A 53 -34.58 -51.50 2.69
C ALA A 53 -35.95 -51.94 2.14
N PRO A 54 -36.77 -52.69 2.90
CA PRO A 54 -38.12 -53.01 2.47
C PRO A 54 -38.96 -51.72 2.47
N LEU A 55 -39.29 -51.22 1.28
CA LEU A 55 -40.31 -50.18 1.08
C LEU A 55 -41.67 -50.78 1.45
N SER A 56 -42.05 -50.59 2.72
CA SER A 56 -43.44 -50.68 3.15
C SER A 56 -44.24 -49.66 2.35
N LYS A 57 -45.17 -50.15 1.54
CA LYS A 57 -46.09 -49.37 0.72
C LYS A 57 -47.12 -48.70 1.62
N ASN A 58 -46.75 -47.61 2.28
CA ASN A 58 -47.71 -46.66 2.81
C ASN A 58 -48.04 -45.68 1.66
N GLU A 59 -49.33 -45.45 1.45
CA GLU A 59 -49.85 -44.36 0.59
C GLU A 59 -49.03 -43.07 0.84
N PRO A 60 -48.58 -42.34 -0.20
CA PRO A 60 -47.82 -41.12 0.02
C PRO A 60 -48.74 -40.10 0.72
N LEU A 61 -48.51 -39.92 2.01
CA LEU A 61 -49.05 -38.79 2.75
C LEU A 61 -48.65 -37.53 1.99
N ALA A 62 -49.61 -36.63 1.75
CA ALA A 62 -49.34 -35.38 1.07
C ALA A 62 -48.13 -34.67 1.72
N PRO A 63 -47.22 -34.07 0.94
CA PRO A 63 -46.02 -33.45 1.50
C PRO A 63 -46.40 -32.43 2.59
N LYS A 64 -45.87 -32.67 3.79
CA LYS A 64 -46.22 -31.98 5.04
C LYS A 64 -45.56 -30.61 5.12
N TRP A 65 -44.26 -30.53 4.85
CA TRP A 65 -43.49 -29.30 4.77
C TRP A 65 -43.40 -28.80 3.33
N GLU A 66 -43.49 -27.48 3.16
CA GLU A 66 -43.38 -26.83 1.87
C GLU A 66 -42.08 -26.02 1.73
N GLY A 67 -41.58 -25.94 0.50
CA GLY A 67 -40.56 -24.97 0.13
C GLY A 67 -41.07 -23.53 0.11
N HIS A 68 -40.14 -22.60 0.25
CA HIS A 68 -40.41 -21.18 0.29
C HIS A 68 -39.25 -20.38 -0.31
N ILE A 69 -39.54 -19.14 -0.67
CA ILE A 69 -38.55 -18.13 -1.03
C ILE A 69 -38.47 -17.07 0.08
N GLU A 70 -37.28 -16.59 0.36
CA GLU A 70 -37.05 -15.45 1.25
C GLU A 70 -36.33 -14.34 0.49
N LEU A 71 -36.73 -13.10 0.79
CA LEU A 71 -36.04 -11.89 0.36
C LEU A 71 -35.69 -11.08 1.60
N GLU A 72 -34.43 -10.72 1.75
CA GLU A 72 -33.90 -9.94 2.86
C GLU A 72 -33.20 -8.68 2.36
N GLY A 73 -33.44 -7.59 3.06
CA GLY A 73 -32.58 -6.40 3.05
C GLY A 73 -32.05 -6.15 4.45
N LYS A 74 -30.76 -5.82 4.57
CA LYS A 74 -30.11 -5.52 5.84
C LYS A 74 -29.30 -4.24 5.68
N LEU A 75 -29.71 -3.20 6.40
CA LEU A 75 -29.05 -1.89 6.40
C LEU A 75 -28.04 -1.86 7.54
N GLY A 76 -26.79 -1.49 7.25
CA GLY A 76 -25.69 -1.55 8.22
C GLY A 76 -25.01 -0.21 8.45
N THR A 77 -24.12 -0.17 9.44
CA THR A 77 -23.22 0.96 9.68
C THR A 77 -22.12 1.07 8.63
N ASP A 78 -21.63 -0.07 8.14
CA ASP A 78 -20.47 -0.12 7.23
C ASP A 78 -20.82 -0.60 5.82
N ARG A 79 -21.94 -1.31 5.66
CA ARG A 79 -22.42 -1.81 4.37
C ARG A 79 -23.89 -2.19 4.41
N ASP A 80 -24.50 -2.17 3.23
CA ASP A 80 -25.88 -2.60 3.00
C ASP A 80 -25.92 -3.92 2.22
N LEU A 81 -26.81 -4.83 2.61
CA LEU A 81 -26.87 -6.19 2.08
C LEU A 81 -28.26 -6.51 1.52
N GLY A 82 -28.28 -7.21 0.40
CA GLY A 82 -29.46 -7.84 -0.17
C GLY A 82 -29.26 -9.35 -0.33
N GLU A 83 -30.25 -10.15 0.07
CA GLU A 83 -30.21 -11.61 -0.06
C GLU A 83 -31.53 -12.17 -0.61
N ALA A 84 -31.40 -13.15 -1.51
CA ALA A 84 -32.50 -14.00 -1.95
C ALA A 84 -32.16 -15.46 -1.60
N ALA A 85 -33.10 -16.15 -0.94
CA ALA A 85 -32.91 -17.53 -0.50
C ALA A 85 -34.09 -18.42 -0.92
N VAL A 86 -33.81 -19.69 -1.23
CA VAL A 86 -34.78 -20.68 -1.67
C VAL A 86 -34.58 -21.95 -0.84
N PHE A 87 -35.61 -22.33 -0.08
CA PHE A 87 -35.62 -23.55 0.72
C PHE A 87 -36.54 -24.59 0.07
N ILE A 88 -36.07 -25.82 -0.11
CA ILE A 88 -36.82 -26.89 -0.78
C ILE A 88 -36.70 -28.21 0.00
N PRO A 89 -37.80 -28.72 0.57
CA PRO A 89 -37.89 -30.12 1.01
C PRO A 89 -37.68 -31.07 -0.17
N VAL A 90 -36.66 -31.92 -0.10
CA VAL A 90 -36.33 -32.89 -1.16
C VAL A 90 -36.98 -34.24 -0.86
N LEU A 91 -36.80 -34.74 0.37
CA LEU A 91 -37.41 -35.97 0.87
C LEU A 91 -37.95 -35.70 2.28
N GLN A 92 -39.16 -36.15 2.56
CA GLN A 92 -39.79 -35.92 3.86
C GLN A 92 -40.73 -37.06 4.24
N ASN A 93 -40.75 -37.35 5.54
CA ASN A 93 -41.67 -38.28 6.19
C ASN A 93 -42.41 -37.54 7.34
N GLU A 94 -43.05 -38.24 8.27
CA GLU A 94 -43.80 -37.58 9.35
C GLU A 94 -42.93 -36.79 10.35
N ASP A 95 -41.69 -37.20 10.54
CA ASP A 95 -40.78 -36.68 11.58
C ASP A 95 -39.43 -36.22 11.06
N SER A 96 -39.15 -36.34 9.76
CA SER A 96 -37.81 -36.13 9.21
C SER A 96 -37.85 -35.54 7.81
N MET A 97 -36.84 -34.73 7.49
CA MET A 97 -36.74 -34.03 6.21
C MET A 97 -35.30 -33.85 5.77
N LEU A 98 -35.01 -34.28 4.54
CA LEU A 98 -33.87 -33.85 3.74
C LEU A 98 -34.30 -32.64 2.91
N PHE A 99 -33.50 -31.58 2.92
CA PHE A 99 -33.81 -30.34 2.21
C PHE A 99 -32.56 -29.72 1.58
N THR A 100 -32.78 -28.85 0.59
CA THR A 100 -31.74 -27.99 0.02
C THR A 100 -32.06 -26.52 0.27
N ASP A 101 -31.02 -25.71 0.38
CA ASP A 101 -31.08 -24.28 0.65
C ASP A 101 -30.11 -23.57 -0.32
N LEU A 102 -30.64 -22.72 -1.19
CA LEU A 102 -29.85 -21.95 -2.16
C LEU A 102 -29.92 -20.47 -1.78
N ARG A 103 -28.78 -19.80 -1.70
CA ARG A 103 -28.72 -18.37 -1.36
C ARG A 103 -27.85 -17.60 -2.32
N PHE A 104 -28.28 -16.38 -2.59
CA PHE A 104 -27.53 -15.41 -3.35
C PHE A 104 -27.55 -14.08 -2.61
N ARG A 105 -26.37 -13.49 -2.42
CA ARG A 105 -26.16 -12.27 -1.66
C ARG A 105 -25.32 -11.29 -2.45
N MET A 106 -25.64 -10.01 -2.30
CA MET A 106 -24.89 -8.89 -2.86
C MET A 106 -24.79 -7.78 -1.81
N ASP A 107 -23.69 -7.03 -1.81
CA ASP A 107 -23.55 -5.81 -1.02
C ASP A 107 -23.19 -4.58 -1.89
N ASP A 108 -23.14 -3.41 -1.25
CA ASP A 108 -22.80 -2.13 -1.86
C ASP A 108 -21.29 -1.89 -2.05
N ASN A 109 -20.45 -2.84 -1.61
CA ASN A 109 -19.00 -2.83 -1.79
C ASN A 109 -18.55 -3.78 -2.92
N ASP A 110 -19.41 -4.03 -3.90
CA ASP A 110 -19.17 -4.92 -5.05
C ASP A 110 -18.90 -6.40 -4.70
N SER A 111 -19.16 -6.82 -3.45
CA SER A 111 -19.06 -8.23 -3.05
C SER A 111 -20.30 -9.02 -3.51
N LYS A 112 -20.08 -10.24 -3.99
CA LYS A 112 -21.16 -11.15 -4.42
C LYS A 112 -20.88 -12.54 -3.88
N GLU A 113 -21.91 -13.16 -3.33
CA GLU A 113 -21.80 -14.49 -2.75
C GLU A 113 -22.95 -15.40 -3.17
N PHE A 114 -22.60 -16.66 -3.40
CA PHE A 114 -23.53 -17.72 -3.72
C PHE A 114 -23.28 -18.92 -2.84
N ASN A 115 -24.35 -19.51 -2.32
CA ASN A 115 -24.28 -20.63 -1.41
C ASN A 115 -25.25 -21.75 -1.81
N ILE A 116 -24.77 -22.99 -1.80
CA ILE A 116 -25.57 -24.20 -2.01
C ILE A 116 -25.48 -25.09 -0.78
N GLY A 117 -26.63 -25.38 -0.17
CA GLY A 117 -26.73 -26.19 1.03
C GLY A 117 -27.55 -27.46 0.86
N LEU A 118 -27.19 -28.47 1.64
CA LEU A 118 -27.97 -29.68 1.89
C LEU A 118 -28.07 -29.89 3.40
N GLY A 119 -29.27 -30.15 3.89
CA GLY A 119 -29.52 -30.35 5.31
C GLY A 119 -30.49 -31.48 5.59
N TYR A 120 -30.38 -32.05 6.79
CA TYR A 120 -31.29 -33.06 7.31
C TYR A 120 -31.76 -32.65 8.70
N ARG A 121 -33.08 -32.71 8.92
CA ARG A 121 -33.72 -32.44 10.22
C ARG A 121 -34.56 -33.64 10.64
N LYS A 122 -34.60 -33.89 11.95
CA LYS A 122 -35.46 -34.90 12.55
C LYS A 122 -36.08 -34.41 13.85
N ILE A 123 -37.38 -34.59 14.01
CA ILE A 123 -38.11 -34.44 15.26
C ILE A 123 -37.78 -35.64 16.15
N VAL A 124 -37.28 -35.38 17.35
CA VAL A 124 -36.94 -36.37 18.37
C VAL A 124 -37.85 -36.13 19.58
N GLY A 125 -38.63 -37.15 19.95
CA GLY A 125 -39.67 -36.99 20.97
C GLY A 125 -40.83 -36.14 20.43
N SER A 126 -41.27 -35.14 21.19
CA SER A 126 -42.40 -34.29 20.82
C SER A 126 -42.08 -32.79 20.77
N ASP A 127 -40.85 -32.38 21.13
CA ASP A 127 -40.51 -30.97 21.37
C ASP A 127 -39.11 -30.55 20.91
N LEU A 128 -38.37 -31.43 20.21
CA LEU A 128 -37.01 -31.16 19.77
C LEU A 128 -36.81 -31.55 18.30
N VAL A 129 -36.27 -30.65 17.50
CA VAL A 129 -35.68 -30.95 16.20
C VAL A 129 -34.17 -30.96 16.36
N VAL A 130 -33.52 -32.02 15.88
CA VAL A 130 -32.07 -32.05 15.68
C VAL A 130 -31.78 -32.03 14.19
N GLY A 131 -30.78 -31.23 13.80
CA GLY A 131 -30.41 -31.09 12.40
C GLY A 131 -28.92 -30.98 12.19
N GLY A 132 -28.50 -31.34 10.99
CA GLY A 132 -27.16 -31.12 10.49
C GLY A 132 -27.21 -30.70 9.03
N TYR A 133 -26.29 -29.84 8.61
CA TYR A 133 -26.23 -29.32 7.25
C TYR A 133 -24.80 -29.06 6.82
N ALA A 134 -24.61 -29.03 5.51
CA ALA A 134 -23.37 -28.61 4.87
C ALA A 134 -23.67 -27.63 3.74
N PHE A 135 -22.78 -26.67 3.53
CA PHE A 135 -22.84 -25.73 2.41
C PHE A 135 -21.52 -25.69 1.66
N TYR A 136 -21.63 -25.40 0.36
CA TYR A 136 -20.55 -24.84 -0.44
C TYR A 136 -20.86 -23.37 -0.69
N ASP A 137 -19.89 -22.53 -0.37
CA ASP A 137 -19.97 -21.07 -0.43
C ASP A 137 -18.91 -20.58 -1.43
N ARG A 138 -19.28 -19.61 -2.27
CA ARG A 138 -18.34 -18.93 -3.17
C ARG A 138 -18.58 -17.42 -3.12
N ARG A 139 -17.55 -16.69 -2.72
CA ARG A 139 -17.57 -15.23 -2.58
C ARG A 139 -16.59 -14.59 -3.57
N ARG A 140 -17.00 -13.51 -4.23
CA ARG A 140 -16.08 -12.54 -4.86
C ARG A 140 -15.98 -11.33 -3.95
N THR A 141 -14.76 -10.92 -3.62
CA THR A 141 -14.46 -9.79 -2.73
C THR A 141 -14.37 -8.47 -3.52
N PRO A 142 -14.33 -7.31 -2.84
CA PRO A 142 -14.16 -6.01 -3.50
C PRO A 142 -12.84 -5.91 -4.30
N ASN A 143 -11.82 -6.68 -3.92
CA ASN A 143 -10.51 -6.74 -4.60
C ASN A 143 -10.51 -7.65 -5.85
N ASP A 144 -11.69 -8.05 -6.33
CA ASP A 144 -11.88 -8.99 -7.45
C ASP A 144 -11.36 -10.42 -7.20
N ASN A 145 -10.91 -10.72 -5.99
CA ASN A 145 -10.52 -12.06 -5.57
C ASN A 145 -11.74 -12.95 -5.35
N SER A 146 -11.59 -14.25 -5.53
CA SER A 146 -12.67 -15.23 -5.37
C SER A 146 -12.28 -16.33 -4.40
N PHE A 147 -13.05 -16.50 -3.33
CA PHE A 147 -12.82 -17.53 -2.33
C PHE A 147 -13.92 -18.59 -2.32
N ASN A 148 -13.53 -19.82 -2.04
CA ASN A 148 -14.41 -20.98 -1.88
C ASN A 148 -14.34 -21.49 -0.43
N GLN A 149 -15.49 -21.87 0.13
CA GLN A 149 -15.58 -22.37 1.50
C GLN A 149 -16.59 -23.50 1.62
N ALA A 150 -16.25 -24.48 2.46
CA ALA A 150 -17.20 -25.46 2.96
C ALA A 150 -17.65 -25.06 4.36
N THR A 151 -18.96 -25.10 4.61
CA THR A 151 -19.53 -24.89 5.94
C THR A 151 -20.20 -26.17 6.41
N ILE A 152 -20.00 -26.55 7.66
CA ILE A 152 -20.77 -27.61 8.33
C ILE A 152 -21.41 -27.06 9.59
N GLY A 153 -22.65 -27.43 9.86
CA GLY A 153 -23.37 -26.94 11.02
C GLY A 153 -24.30 -27.97 11.63
N VAL A 154 -24.57 -27.81 12.91
CA VAL A 154 -25.52 -28.60 13.69
C VAL A 154 -26.46 -27.69 14.45
N GLU A 155 -27.71 -28.13 14.60
CA GLU A 155 -28.75 -27.37 15.28
C GLU A 155 -29.60 -28.25 16.19
N ALA A 156 -30.04 -27.65 17.29
CA ALA A 156 -31.04 -28.20 18.19
C ALA A 156 -32.14 -27.15 18.39
N LEU A 157 -33.34 -27.42 17.90
CA LEU A 157 -34.45 -26.47 17.87
C LEU A 157 -35.61 -27.02 18.70
N LYS A 158 -35.91 -26.38 19.83
CA LYS A 158 -37.17 -26.55 20.56
C LYS A 158 -38.12 -25.43 20.21
N THR A 159 -39.41 -25.55 20.50
CA THR A 159 -40.40 -24.49 20.23
C THR A 159 -39.94 -23.09 20.64
N ASP A 160 -39.33 -22.94 21.82
CA ASP A 160 -38.95 -21.63 22.38
C ASP A 160 -37.45 -21.42 22.58
N TYR A 161 -36.63 -22.40 22.22
CA TYR A 161 -35.17 -22.35 22.39
C TYR A 161 -34.48 -22.88 21.15
N GLU A 162 -33.31 -22.34 20.84
CA GLU A 162 -32.42 -22.97 19.86
C GLU A 162 -30.95 -22.82 20.22
N ALA A 163 -30.18 -23.79 19.74
CA ALA A 163 -28.73 -23.76 19.79
C ALA A 163 -28.19 -24.17 18.43
N ARG A 164 -27.18 -23.44 17.95
CA ARG A 164 -26.48 -23.72 16.69
C ARG A 164 -24.98 -23.58 16.87
N ILE A 165 -24.25 -24.41 16.13
CA ILE A 165 -22.79 -24.32 16.00
C ILE A 165 -22.46 -24.52 14.52
N ASN A 166 -21.59 -23.68 13.98
CA ASN A 166 -21.11 -23.74 12.61
C ASN A 166 -19.59 -23.77 12.58
N ALA A 167 -19.02 -24.51 11.63
CA ALA A 167 -17.59 -24.48 11.32
C ALA A 167 -17.38 -24.17 9.83
N TYR A 168 -16.41 -23.32 9.56
CA TYR A 168 -16.10 -22.73 8.26
C TYR A 168 -14.70 -23.16 7.82
N ILE A 169 -14.62 -23.78 6.65
CA ILE A 169 -13.40 -24.40 6.11
C ILE A 169 -13.17 -23.82 4.70
N PRO A 170 -12.56 -22.63 4.60
CA PRO A 170 -12.19 -22.05 3.32
C PRO A 170 -10.97 -22.74 2.71
N GLU A 171 -10.72 -22.44 1.43
CA GLU A 171 -9.41 -22.65 0.85
C GLU A 171 -8.33 -21.81 1.56
N SER A 172 -7.06 -22.22 1.41
CA SER A 172 -5.92 -21.58 2.09
C SER A 172 -5.11 -20.67 1.19
N THR A 173 -5.64 -20.32 0.02
CA THR A 173 -4.95 -19.46 -0.94
C THR A 173 -4.95 -18.01 -0.46
N GLU A 174 -3.82 -17.35 -0.65
CA GLU A 174 -3.63 -15.91 -0.49
C GLU A 174 -3.64 -15.30 -1.88
N GLU A 175 -4.49 -14.31 -2.08
CA GLU A 175 -4.68 -13.65 -3.37
C GLU A 175 -4.22 -12.18 -3.25
N ASP A 176 -3.52 -11.67 -4.26
CA ASP A 176 -3.04 -10.28 -4.25
C ASP A 176 -4.22 -9.29 -4.24
N ILE A 177 -4.16 -8.22 -3.45
CA ILE A 177 -5.19 -7.16 -3.45
C ILE A 177 -5.10 -6.18 -4.65
N GLY A 178 -4.21 -6.48 -5.61
CA GLY A 178 -3.92 -5.62 -6.76
C GLY A 178 -3.09 -4.37 -6.43
N GLY A 179 -2.42 -3.81 -7.45
CA GLY A 179 -1.51 -2.67 -7.29
C GLY A 179 -0.20 -2.82 -8.08
N VAL A 180 0.50 -1.71 -8.30
CA VAL A 180 1.88 -1.73 -8.81
C VAL A 180 2.80 -1.82 -7.60
N GLY A 181 3.56 -2.91 -7.48
CA GLY A 181 4.52 -3.09 -6.38
C GLY A 181 5.39 -1.85 -6.19
N VAL A 182 5.63 -1.47 -4.94
CA VAL A 182 6.36 -0.24 -4.63
C VAL A 182 7.84 -0.50 -4.86
N THR A 183 8.49 0.29 -5.71
CA THR A 183 9.94 0.23 -5.91
C THR A 183 10.62 1.36 -5.16
N ARG A 184 11.57 1.02 -4.29
CA ARG A 184 12.37 1.96 -3.50
C ARG A 184 13.84 1.83 -3.88
N ALA A 185 14.57 2.94 -3.85
CA ALA A 185 16.02 2.90 -4.02
C ALA A 185 16.71 2.95 -2.66
N VAL A 186 17.66 2.06 -2.44
CA VAL A 186 18.42 1.93 -1.18
C VAL A 186 19.91 2.05 -1.49
N ALA A 187 20.61 2.86 -0.69
CA ALA A 187 22.07 2.96 -0.69
C ALA A 187 22.59 2.38 0.62
N THR A 188 23.20 1.19 0.58
CA THR A 188 23.69 0.49 1.79
C THR A 188 24.94 -0.30 1.47
N GLY A 189 25.89 -0.31 2.40
CA GLY A 189 27.15 -1.05 2.25
C GLY A 189 27.94 -0.65 1.00
N GLY A 190 27.91 0.63 0.63
CA GLY A 190 28.58 1.14 -0.57
C GLY A 190 27.95 0.75 -1.91
N ASN A 191 26.77 0.11 -1.90
CA ASN A 191 26.05 -0.29 -3.10
C ASN A 191 24.72 0.45 -3.24
N ILE A 192 24.25 0.62 -4.47
CA ILE A 192 22.95 1.20 -4.79
C ILE A 192 22.07 0.11 -5.40
N GLN A 193 20.87 -0.06 -4.85
CA GLN A 193 19.93 -1.10 -5.25
C GLN A 193 18.52 -0.52 -5.40
N LEU A 194 17.72 -1.11 -6.29
CA LEU A 194 16.27 -0.97 -6.27
C LEU A 194 15.67 -2.22 -5.63
N GLN A 195 14.73 -2.01 -4.72
CA GLN A 195 13.96 -3.04 -4.04
C GLN A 195 12.49 -2.84 -4.38
N THR A 196 11.87 -3.86 -4.95
CA THR A 196 10.44 -3.89 -5.25
C THR A 196 9.75 -4.76 -4.22
N PHE A 197 8.73 -4.19 -3.58
CA PHE A 197 7.89 -4.85 -2.60
C PHE A 197 6.60 -5.31 -3.27
N GLY A 198 6.08 -6.46 -2.82
CA GLY A 198 4.81 -7.02 -3.30
C GLY A 198 3.61 -6.15 -2.91
N ASN A 199 2.43 -6.56 -3.34
CA ASN A 199 1.18 -5.97 -2.85
C ASN A 199 0.82 -6.66 -1.52
N GLY A 200 -0.14 -6.08 -0.78
CA GLY A 200 -0.81 -6.82 0.29
C GLY A 200 -1.57 -8.02 -0.28
N THR A 201 -1.92 -8.95 0.59
CA THR A 201 -2.65 -10.17 0.24
C THR A 201 -3.98 -10.22 0.96
N GLU A 202 -4.97 -10.87 0.39
CA GLU A 202 -6.25 -11.17 1.01
C GLU A 202 -6.42 -12.68 1.14
N ARG A 203 -7.03 -13.13 2.24
CA ARG A 203 -7.30 -14.55 2.47
C ARG A 203 -8.60 -14.78 3.22
N ALA A 204 -9.27 -15.87 2.88
CA ALA A 204 -10.41 -16.39 3.64
C ALA A 204 -9.96 -17.14 4.91
N LEU A 205 -10.57 -16.81 6.05
CA LEU A 205 -10.19 -17.32 7.36
C LEU A 205 -11.02 -18.55 7.77
N PRO A 206 -10.41 -19.68 8.18
CA PRO A 206 -11.12 -20.77 8.82
C PRO A 206 -11.62 -20.35 10.20
N GLY A 207 -12.74 -20.91 10.64
CA GLY A 207 -13.31 -20.52 11.92
C GLY A 207 -14.56 -21.28 12.32
N PHE A 208 -15.20 -20.80 13.38
CA PHE A 208 -16.47 -21.32 13.87
C PHE A 208 -17.31 -20.24 14.56
N ASP A 209 -18.61 -20.48 14.66
CA ASP A 209 -19.50 -19.71 15.50
C ASP A 209 -20.42 -20.60 16.32
N ALA A 210 -20.99 -20.02 17.38
CA ALA A 210 -22.05 -20.63 18.15
C ALA A 210 -23.07 -19.56 18.56
N GLU A 211 -24.36 -19.92 18.51
CA GLU A 211 -25.47 -19.03 18.85
C GLU A 211 -26.52 -19.79 19.67
N LEU A 212 -27.05 -19.11 20.69
CA LEU A 212 -28.19 -19.55 21.49
C LEU A 212 -29.34 -18.57 21.30
N GLY A 213 -30.55 -19.08 21.10
CA GLY A 213 -31.77 -18.31 20.88
C GLY A 213 -32.86 -18.63 21.88
N PHE A 214 -33.63 -17.61 22.24
CA PHE A 214 -34.83 -17.70 23.08
C PHE A 214 -36.00 -16.96 22.42
N LYS A 215 -37.19 -17.56 22.47
CA LYS A 215 -38.43 -16.97 21.95
C LYS A 215 -39.36 -16.53 23.08
N LEU A 216 -40.00 -15.39 22.88
CA LEU A 216 -41.12 -14.90 23.66
C LEU A 216 -42.34 -14.71 22.74
N ASP A 217 -43.43 -15.41 23.03
CA ASP A 217 -44.70 -15.25 22.33
C ASP A 217 -45.36 -13.93 22.78
N LEU A 218 -45.48 -12.94 21.89
CA LEU A 218 -46.15 -11.67 22.20
C LEU A 218 -47.66 -11.75 21.93
N THR A 219 -48.02 -12.36 20.79
CA THR A 219 -49.40 -12.68 20.41
C THR A 219 -49.44 -14.04 19.71
N SER A 220 -50.61 -14.51 19.27
CA SER A 220 -50.73 -15.79 18.55
C SER A 220 -50.07 -15.82 17.16
N ASN A 221 -49.56 -14.68 16.67
CA ASN A 221 -48.94 -14.53 15.35
C ASN A 221 -47.72 -13.60 15.36
N LEU A 222 -47.24 -13.23 16.54
CA LEU A 222 -46.11 -12.32 16.71
C LEU A 222 -45.18 -12.86 17.78
N ASP A 223 -43.98 -13.22 17.36
CA ASP A 223 -42.95 -13.81 18.21
C ASP A 223 -41.76 -12.86 18.28
N LEU A 224 -41.19 -12.69 19.47
CA LEU A 224 -39.90 -12.02 19.65
C LEU A 224 -38.82 -13.06 19.92
N TRP A 225 -37.83 -13.14 19.05
CA TRP A 225 -36.63 -13.92 19.23
C TRP A 225 -35.47 -13.05 19.67
N THR A 226 -34.67 -13.54 20.61
CA THR A 226 -33.40 -12.93 21.02
C THR A 226 -32.30 -13.97 21.00
N TYR A 227 -31.14 -13.58 20.48
CA TYR A 227 -29.99 -14.44 20.24
C TYR A 227 -28.74 -13.84 20.87
N GLY A 228 -27.91 -14.70 21.43
CA GLY A 228 -26.58 -14.37 21.90
C GLY A 228 -25.59 -15.45 21.48
N GLY A 229 -24.45 -15.02 20.96
CA GLY A 229 -23.44 -15.92 20.43
C GLY A 229 -22.08 -15.25 20.29
N GLY A 230 -21.17 -15.94 19.62
CA GLY A 230 -19.85 -15.42 19.28
C GLY A 230 -19.21 -16.23 18.16
N TYR A 231 -18.17 -15.66 17.58
CA TYR A 231 -17.44 -16.23 16.46
C TYR A 231 -15.93 -16.12 16.65
N TYR A 232 -15.18 -16.98 15.98
CA TYR A 232 -13.72 -17.04 16.00
C TYR A 232 -13.19 -17.48 14.63
N PHE A 233 -12.39 -16.63 13.98
CA PHE A 233 -11.75 -16.89 12.69
C PHE A 233 -10.28 -16.48 12.73
N ASP A 234 -9.38 -17.32 12.24
CA ASP A 234 -7.94 -17.17 12.47
C ASP A 234 -7.11 -17.85 11.38
N ALA A 235 -6.03 -17.20 10.93
CA ALA A 235 -5.01 -17.77 10.04
C ALA A 235 -3.66 -17.10 10.33
N ASP A 236 -2.57 -17.83 10.09
CA ASP A 236 -1.21 -17.29 10.22
C ASP A 236 -1.03 -16.05 9.34
N ASP A 237 -0.35 -15.01 9.85
CA ASP A 237 -0.05 -13.74 9.17
C ASP A 237 -1.26 -12.81 8.88
N PHE A 238 -2.47 -13.17 9.33
CA PHE A 238 -3.67 -12.32 9.21
C PHE A 238 -4.23 -11.93 10.58
N GLU A 239 -4.92 -10.79 10.64
CA GLU A 239 -5.60 -10.39 11.86
C GLU A 239 -6.79 -11.30 12.16
N LYS A 240 -6.81 -11.84 13.38
CA LYS A 240 -7.88 -12.70 13.89
C LYS A 240 -9.19 -11.93 14.04
N VAL A 241 -10.27 -12.49 13.49
CA VAL A 241 -11.62 -11.93 13.59
C VAL A 241 -12.41 -12.75 14.64
N SER A 242 -12.60 -12.18 15.83
CA SER A 242 -13.35 -12.86 16.90
C SER A 242 -14.11 -11.89 17.77
N GLY A 243 -15.35 -12.24 18.15
CA GLY A 243 -16.16 -11.33 18.94
C GLY A 243 -17.54 -11.86 19.30
N PRO A 244 -18.27 -11.15 20.19
CA PRO A 244 -19.66 -11.45 20.51
C PRO A 244 -20.61 -10.96 19.41
N ARG A 245 -21.77 -11.63 19.31
CA ARG A 245 -22.89 -11.23 18.44
C ARG A 245 -24.20 -11.33 19.22
N VAL A 246 -25.05 -10.32 19.08
CA VAL A 246 -26.41 -10.29 19.64
C VAL A 246 -27.38 -9.95 18.52
N ARG A 247 -28.53 -10.63 18.48
CA ARG A 247 -29.57 -10.38 17.49
C ARG A 247 -30.96 -10.45 18.12
N MET A 248 -31.85 -9.58 17.67
CA MET A 248 -33.25 -9.58 18.06
C MET A 248 -34.10 -9.59 16.79
N GLU A 249 -35.14 -10.41 16.75
CA GLU A 249 -36.04 -10.52 15.61
C GLU A 249 -37.49 -10.57 16.06
N LEU A 250 -38.31 -9.67 15.52
CA LEU A 250 -39.74 -9.71 15.62
C LEU A 250 -40.29 -10.43 14.38
N GLN A 251 -40.91 -11.58 14.58
CA GLN A 251 -41.43 -12.44 13.52
C GLN A 251 -42.96 -12.41 13.52
N TYR A 252 -43.55 -11.91 12.43
CA TYR A 252 -44.99 -11.90 12.21
C TYR A 252 -45.39 -13.03 11.27
N ASN A 253 -46.05 -14.05 11.82
CA ASN A 253 -46.46 -15.26 11.12
C ASN A 253 -47.83 -15.11 10.48
N GLY A 254 -48.02 -15.70 9.30
CA GLY A 254 -49.30 -15.68 8.57
C GLY A 254 -49.62 -14.29 7.99
N VAL A 255 -48.70 -13.75 7.19
CA VAL A 255 -48.86 -12.45 6.53
C VAL A 255 -50.12 -12.45 5.65
N PRO A 256 -51.03 -11.46 5.81
CA PRO A 256 -52.24 -11.37 5.01
C PRO A 256 -51.94 -11.47 3.51
N PHE A 257 -52.75 -12.24 2.79
CA PHE A 257 -52.67 -12.46 1.34
C PHE A 257 -51.46 -13.27 0.84
N LEU A 258 -50.53 -13.70 1.70
CA LEU A 258 -49.33 -14.46 1.31
C LEU A 258 -49.34 -15.94 1.72
N GLY A 259 -50.49 -16.46 2.16
CA GLY A 259 -50.69 -17.88 2.47
C GLY A 259 -50.20 -18.31 3.86
N GLU A 260 -50.61 -19.50 4.28
CA GLU A 260 -50.17 -20.14 5.53
C GLU A 260 -48.68 -20.54 5.42
N GLY A 261 -47.87 -20.21 6.44
CA GLY A 261 -46.42 -20.37 6.42
C GLY A 261 -45.62 -19.15 5.92
N SER A 262 -46.30 -18.08 5.50
CA SER A 262 -45.65 -16.79 5.26
C SER A 262 -45.20 -16.13 6.57
N GLN A 263 -44.08 -15.41 6.52
CA GLN A 263 -43.52 -14.73 7.68
C GLN A 263 -42.89 -13.41 7.23
N PHE A 264 -43.11 -12.34 8.01
CA PHE A 264 -42.37 -11.10 7.88
C PHE A 264 -41.55 -10.86 9.15
N THR A 265 -40.27 -10.59 8.99
CA THR A 265 -39.32 -10.45 10.09
C THR A 265 -38.68 -9.07 10.04
N VAL A 266 -38.68 -8.39 11.19
CA VAL A 266 -37.88 -7.18 11.42
C VAL A 266 -36.90 -7.47 12.54
N GLY A 267 -35.64 -7.11 12.37
CA GLY A 267 -34.64 -7.40 13.39
C GLY A 267 -33.54 -6.38 13.50
N LEU A 268 -32.80 -6.50 14.59
CA LEU A 268 -31.59 -5.75 14.90
C LEU A 268 -30.48 -6.74 15.22
N GLU A 269 -29.29 -6.49 14.71
CA GLU A 269 -28.10 -7.28 14.98
C GLU A 269 -26.95 -6.35 15.37
N GLY A 270 -26.18 -6.73 16.38
CA GLY A 270 -24.97 -6.03 16.81
C GLY A 270 -23.83 -7.01 17.01
N GLN A 271 -22.65 -6.62 16.55
CA GLN A 271 -21.40 -7.38 16.73
C GLN A 271 -20.22 -6.43 16.88
N THR A 272 -19.15 -6.90 17.52
CA THR A 272 -17.92 -6.13 17.70
C THR A 272 -16.72 -7.06 17.62
N ASP A 273 -15.67 -6.65 16.89
CA ASP A 273 -14.37 -7.31 16.82
C ASP A 273 -13.26 -6.31 16.48
N ASP A 274 -12.01 -6.70 16.69
CA ASP A 274 -10.85 -5.81 16.55
C ASP A 274 -10.57 -5.39 15.10
N VAL A 275 -11.01 -6.18 14.11
CA VAL A 275 -10.72 -5.94 12.68
C VAL A 275 -11.78 -5.04 12.04
N ARG A 276 -13.06 -5.29 12.33
CA ARG A 276 -14.21 -4.57 11.74
C ARG A 276 -14.79 -3.49 12.65
N GLY A 277 -14.42 -3.47 13.93
CA GLY A 277 -14.98 -2.56 14.92
C GLY A 277 -16.44 -2.89 15.29
N ASP A 278 -17.17 -1.89 15.77
CA ASP A 278 -18.56 -2.01 16.19
C ASP A 278 -19.50 -1.94 14.97
N GLN A 279 -20.24 -3.02 14.72
CA GLN A 279 -21.20 -3.09 13.61
C GLN A 279 -22.61 -3.27 14.12
N ALA A 280 -23.55 -2.52 13.54
CA ALA A 280 -24.97 -2.65 13.82
C ALA A 280 -25.77 -2.74 12.52
N PHE A 281 -26.80 -3.58 12.52
CA PHE A 281 -27.65 -3.79 11.35
C PHE A 281 -29.13 -3.79 11.71
N ALA A 282 -29.95 -3.23 10.84
CA ALA A 282 -31.39 -3.39 10.83
C ALA A 282 -31.80 -4.27 9.64
N LEU A 283 -32.52 -5.36 9.91
CA LEU A 283 -32.95 -6.30 8.88
C LEU A 283 -34.46 -6.27 8.67
N GLY A 284 -34.87 -6.45 7.42
CA GLY A 284 -36.23 -6.75 7.01
C GLY A 284 -36.23 -7.97 6.09
N ARG A 285 -36.97 -9.02 6.45
CA ARG A 285 -37.06 -10.26 5.66
C ARG A 285 -38.51 -10.66 5.41
N LEU A 286 -38.81 -11.05 4.18
CA LEU A 286 -40.11 -11.61 3.81
C LEU A 286 -39.94 -13.05 3.31
N ARG A 287 -40.64 -13.98 3.94
CA ARG A 287 -40.77 -15.37 3.54
C ARG A 287 -42.12 -15.61 2.87
N VAL A 288 -42.11 -16.22 1.69
CA VAL A 288 -43.30 -16.58 0.91
C VAL A 288 -43.28 -18.07 0.54
N PRO A 289 -44.26 -18.88 0.99
CA PRO A 289 -44.41 -20.28 0.58
C PRO A 289 -44.69 -20.42 -0.91
N PHE A 290 -44.22 -21.51 -1.54
CA PHE A 290 -44.48 -21.71 -2.97
C PHE A 290 -45.94 -21.94 -3.33
N SER A 291 -46.77 -22.38 -2.38
CA SER A 291 -48.21 -22.56 -2.58
C SER A 291 -48.93 -21.27 -2.90
N THR A 292 -48.40 -20.13 -2.44
CA THR A 292 -48.93 -18.79 -2.74
C THR A 292 -48.89 -18.47 -4.23
N PHE A 293 -47.97 -19.08 -4.98
CA PHE A 293 -47.83 -18.88 -6.42
C PHE A 293 -48.58 -19.92 -7.27
N LYS A 294 -49.18 -20.94 -6.67
CA LYS A 294 -49.94 -21.96 -7.42
C LYS A 294 -51.30 -21.39 -7.84
N MET A 295 -51.61 -21.47 -9.14
CA MET A 295 -52.97 -21.24 -9.63
C MET A 295 -53.90 -22.31 -9.03
N ARG A 296 -54.87 -21.87 -8.21
CA ARG A 296 -55.93 -22.67 -7.56
C ARG A 296 -56.35 -23.88 -8.41
N THR A 297 -55.78 -25.05 -8.17
CA THR A 297 -56.24 -26.30 -8.80
C THR A 297 -56.36 -27.47 -7.83
N ASP A 298 -55.77 -27.43 -6.63
CA ASP A 298 -55.92 -28.51 -5.66
C ASP A 298 -56.61 -28.06 -4.36
N ASN A 299 -57.77 -28.65 -4.07
CA ASN A 299 -58.51 -28.55 -2.80
C ASN A 299 -57.87 -29.39 -1.66
N GLY A 300 -56.58 -29.70 -1.76
CA GLY A 300 -55.85 -30.41 -0.72
C GLY A 300 -55.63 -29.50 0.49
N HIS A 301 -56.47 -29.65 1.52
CA HIS A 301 -56.20 -29.04 2.83
C HIS A 301 -54.89 -29.64 3.35
N ARG A 302 -53.84 -28.82 3.44
CA ARG A 302 -52.62 -29.24 4.10
C ARG A 302 -52.86 -29.31 5.61
N PRO A 303 -52.22 -30.27 6.30
CA PRO A 303 -52.29 -30.32 7.74
C PRO A 303 -51.67 -29.06 8.33
N LYS A 304 -52.38 -28.43 9.27
CA LYS A 304 -51.82 -27.33 10.07
C LYS A 304 -50.65 -27.89 10.89
N LEU A 305 -49.49 -27.29 10.75
CA LEU A 305 -48.29 -27.72 11.48
C LEU A 305 -48.42 -27.35 12.97
N SER A 306 -47.95 -28.22 13.84
CA SER A 306 -47.69 -27.90 15.24
C SER A 306 -46.45 -26.99 15.37
N PRO A 307 -46.27 -26.28 16.50
CA PRO A 307 -45.15 -25.36 16.68
C PRO A 307 -43.77 -26.00 16.46
N ILE A 308 -43.60 -27.27 16.81
CA ILE A 308 -42.33 -27.99 16.56
C ILE A 308 -42.16 -28.40 15.10
N GLU A 309 -43.25 -28.72 14.40
CA GLU A 309 -43.22 -29.06 12.98
C GLU A 309 -42.94 -27.83 12.11
N GLU A 310 -43.36 -26.64 12.52
CA GLU A 310 -43.00 -25.38 11.84
C GLU A 310 -41.47 -25.17 11.84
N ARG A 311 -40.79 -25.56 12.93
CA ARG A 311 -39.32 -25.45 13.07
C ARG A 311 -38.53 -26.28 12.08
N MET A 312 -39.14 -27.30 11.48
CA MET A 312 -38.53 -28.07 10.41
C MET A 312 -38.23 -27.20 9.17
N THR A 313 -38.94 -26.09 8.99
CA THR A 313 -38.75 -25.14 7.87
C THR A 313 -38.09 -23.82 8.29
N SER A 314 -37.59 -23.72 9.52
CA SER A 314 -36.85 -22.53 9.97
C SER A 314 -35.61 -22.30 9.10
N ARG A 315 -35.28 -21.04 8.82
CA ARG A 315 -34.07 -20.69 8.07
C ARG A 315 -32.84 -21.24 8.79
N ILE A 316 -31.85 -21.73 8.04
CA ILE A 316 -30.52 -21.99 8.61
C ILE A 316 -29.85 -20.65 8.91
N TYR A 317 -29.45 -20.44 10.17
CA TYR A 317 -28.63 -19.30 10.57
C TYR A 317 -27.18 -19.73 10.73
N ARG A 318 -26.34 -19.10 9.91
CA ARG A 318 -24.89 -19.18 9.84
C ARG A 318 -24.39 -17.84 9.32
N ASP A 319 -23.10 -17.58 9.42
CA ASP A 319 -22.49 -16.53 8.62
C ASP A 319 -22.63 -16.91 7.14
N VAL A 320 -23.25 -16.00 6.41
CA VAL A 320 -23.47 -16.18 4.97
C VAL A 320 -22.30 -15.63 4.20
N ASP A 321 -21.43 -14.83 4.83
CA ASP A 321 -20.26 -14.27 4.18
C ASP A 321 -19.01 -15.10 4.51
N ILE A 322 -18.21 -15.43 3.49
CA ILE A 322 -16.84 -15.92 3.72
C ILE A 322 -16.03 -14.80 4.38
N VAL A 323 -15.51 -15.01 5.59
CA VAL A 323 -14.68 -14.00 6.29
C VAL A 323 -13.32 -13.90 5.59
N ALA A 324 -13.10 -12.82 4.84
CA ALA A 324 -11.83 -12.51 4.19
C ALA A 324 -11.19 -11.28 4.84
N VAL A 325 -9.89 -11.34 5.07
CA VAL A 325 -9.09 -10.28 5.72
C VAL A 325 -7.85 -9.99 4.87
N GLU A 326 -7.45 -8.73 4.85
CA GLU A 326 -6.26 -8.24 4.17
C GLU A 326 -5.04 -8.28 5.11
N ALA A 327 -3.88 -8.58 4.56
CA ALA A 327 -2.58 -8.44 5.19
C ALA A 327 -1.74 -7.45 4.37
N GLU A 328 -1.01 -6.60 5.08
CA GLU A 328 -0.10 -5.62 4.47
C GLU A 328 1.01 -6.31 3.67
N ALA A 329 1.55 -5.60 2.69
CA ALA A 329 2.69 -6.08 1.93
C ALA A 329 3.87 -6.41 2.86
N SER A 330 4.53 -7.53 2.60
CA SER A 330 5.74 -7.91 3.33
C SER A 330 6.80 -6.79 3.25
N ASP A 331 7.49 -6.56 4.37
CA ASP A 331 8.69 -5.71 4.42
C ASP A 331 9.90 -6.37 3.73
N GLU A 332 9.77 -7.60 3.23
CA GLU A 332 10.80 -8.26 2.44
C GLU A 332 10.59 -7.97 0.94
N PRO A 333 11.64 -7.52 0.22
CA PRO A 333 11.53 -7.24 -1.19
C PRO A 333 11.37 -8.53 -2.00
N ILE A 334 10.36 -8.57 -2.87
CA ILE A 334 10.14 -9.69 -3.80
C ILE A 334 11.16 -9.71 -4.93
N LEU A 335 11.73 -8.54 -5.25
CA LEU A 335 12.77 -8.37 -6.25
C LEU A 335 13.78 -7.34 -5.77
N THR A 336 15.06 -7.65 -5.94
CA THR A 336 16.16 -6.70 -5.72
C THR A 336 17.03 -6.69 -6.97
N GLU A 337 17.32 -5.50 -7.49
CA GLU A 337 18.26 -5.31 -8.58
C GLU A 337 19.31 -4.26 -8.25
N THR A 338 20.47 -4.35 -8.91
CA THR A 338 21.46 -3.27 -8.88
C THR A 338 20.88 -2.03 -9.54
N ALA A 339 21.25 -0.87 -8.99
CA ALA A 339 20.93 0.42 -9.57
C ALA A 339 22.20 1.24 -9.77
N SER A 340 22.10 2.25 -10.63
CA SER A 340 23.18 3.21 -10.85
C SER A 340 22.69 4.64 -10.76
N VAL A 341 23.56 5.55 -10.33
CA VAL A 341 23.35 6.98 -10.44
C VAL A 341 24.20 7.51 -11.58
N THR A 342 23.64 8.42 -12.39
CA THR A 342 24.42 9.18 -13.36
C THR A 342 24.97 10.44 -12.70
N LEU A 343 26.29 10.56 -12.65
CA LEU A 343 27.02 11.74 -12.17
C LEU A 343 26.89 12.90 -13.17
N GLU A 344 27.27 14.11 -12.78
CA GLU A 344 27.13 15.30 -13.65
C GLU A 344 27.95 15.21 -14.93
N ASN A 345 29.08 14.50 -14.85
CA ASN A 345 29.95 14.23 -15.98
C ASN A 345 29.43 13.12 -16.91
N GLY A 346 28.27 12.55 -16.60
CA GLY A 346 27.62 11.47 -17.36
C GLY A 346 28.09 10.06 -16.99
N ALA A 347 29.07 9.90 -16.09
CA ALA A 347 29.49 8.59 -15.61
C ALA A 347 28.36 7.91 -14.81
N GLN A 348 28.21 6.60 -14.98
CA GLN A 348 27.26 5.82 -14.19
C GLN A 348 28.01 5.04 -13.11
N VAL A 349 27.54 5.18 -11.86
CA VAL A 349 28.12 4.48 -10.70
C VAL A 349 27.04 3.68 -9.99
N SER A 350 27.33 2.42 -9.69
CA SER A 350 26.48 1.55 -8.87
C SER A 350 26.96 1.44 -7.43
N THR A 351 28.12 2.04 -7.13
CA THR A 351 28.77 2.02 -5.82
C THR A 351 29.15 3.42 -5.37
N PHE A 352 29.33 3.58 -4.06
CA PHE A 352 29.78 4.82 -3.45
C PHE A 352 30.69 4.55 -2.25
N THR A 353 31.55 5.51 -1.93
CA THR A 353 32.37 5.51 -0.72
C THR A 353 31.66 6.33 0.35
N ALA A 354 31.34 5.71 1.49
CA ALA A 354 30.82 6.41 2.67
C ALA A 354 31.99 6.80 3.59
N ILE A 355 31.98 8.02 4.10
CA ILE A 355 33.02 8.55 5.01
C ILE A 355 32.32 9.24 6.18
N ASP A 356 32.68 8.89 7.41
CA ASP A 356 32.18 9.56 8.61
C ASP A 356 33.32 10.13 9.48
N ALA A 357 32.99 10.57 10.70
CA ALA A 357 33.96 11.18 11.61
C ALA A 357 35.04 10.22 12.14
N GLY A 358 34.87 8.90 11.98
CA GLY A 358 35.86 7.87 12.27
C GLY A 358 36.90 7.69 11.18
N ASP A 359 36.65 8.22 9.98
CA ASP A 359 37.51 8.10 8.82
C ASP A 359 38.38 9.35 8.60
N ASP A 360 39.43 9.22 7.78
CA ASP A 360 40.22 10.36 7.32
C ASP A 360 39.74 10.79 5.92
N PRO A 361 39.00 11.90 5.79
CA PRO A 361 38.47 12.33 4.50
C PRO A 361 39.57 12.64 3.47
N ALA A 362 40.80 12.99 3.89
CA ALA A 362 41.89 13.21 2.93
C ALA A 362 42.34 11.92 2.25
N VAL A 363 42.36 10.80 2.99
CA VAL A 363 42.74 9.48 2.47
C VAL A 363 41.60 8.86 1.68
N GLU A 364 40.39 8.86 2.24
CA GLU A 364 39.25 8.16 1.65
C GLU A 364 38.73 8.84 0.36
N ILE A 365 38.69 10.18 0.30
CA ILE A 365 38.30 10.89 -0.92
C ILE A 365 39.30 10.62 -2.06
N ALA A 366 40.60 10.67 -1.77
CA ALA A 366 41.62 10.36 -2.77
C ALA A 366 41.59 8.87 -3.17
N GLY A 367 41.40 7.98 -2.20
CA GLY A 367 41.35 6.53 -2.37
C GLY A 367 40.14 6.05 -3.18
N ALA A 368 39.02 6.78 -3.17
CA ALA A 368 37.84 6.48 -3.98
C ALA A 368 38.12 6.51 -5.49
N GLY A 369 39.11 7.30 -5.94
CA GLY A 369 39.56 7.35 -7.33
C GLY A 369 38.69 8.22 -8.25
N VAL A 370 38.99 8.16 -9.55
CA VAL A 370 38.31 8.95 -10.59
C VAL A 370 36.86 8.51 -10.81
N ASN A 371 35.98 9.43 -11.18
CA ASN A 371 34.55 9.18 -11.43
C ASN A 371 33.82 8.52 -10.25
N ALA A 372 34.30 8.74 -9.02
CA ALA A 372 33.72 8.16 -7.82
C ALA A 372 32.59 9.02 -7.25
N LEU A 373 31.59 8.36 -6.67
CA LEU A 373 30.60 8.97 -5.79
C LEU A 373 31.06 8.80 -4.35
N VAL A 374 31.26 9.92 -3.66
CA VAL A 374 31.69 9.96 -2.26
C VAL A 374 30.59 10.63 -1.43
N VAL A 375 30.18 9.98 -0.36
CA VAL A 375 29.13 10.41 0.56
C VAL A 375 29.76 10.66 1.93
N LEU A 376 29.64 11.90 2.39
CA LEU A 376 30.18 12.35 3.67
C LEU A 376 29.06 12.43 4.71
N ASP A 377 29.16 11.69 5.81
CA ASP A 377 28.17 11.68 6.89
C ASP A 377 28.67 12.44 8.14
N GLY A 378 27.95 13.49 8.51
CA GLY A 378 28.19 14.26 9.74
C GLY A 378 27.52 13.71 11.01
N SER A 379 26.84 12.57 10.95
CA SER A 379 26.05 12.02 12.07
C SER A 379 26.90 11.73 13.31
N LEU A 380 28.18 11.37 13.13
CA LEU A 380 29.13 11.07 14.20
C LEU A 380 30.03 12.26 14.59
N GLY A 381 29.82 13.45 14.00
CA GLY A 381 30.58 14.67 14.29
C GLY A 381 31.31 15.25 13.09
N SER A 382 32.26 16.15 13.34
CA SER A 382 33.06 16.78 12.28
C SER A 382 34.10 15.82 11.72
N LEU A 383 34.26 15.80 10.39
CA LEU A 383 35.32 15.06 9.71
C LEU A 383 36.59 15.89 9.75
N THR A 384 37.69 15.29 10.22
CA THR A 384 38.98 15.98 10.39
C THR A 384 40.04 15.35 9.49
N PRO A 385 40.40 15.96 8.36
CA PRO A 385 41.42 15.41 7.47
C PRO A 385 42.81 15.40 8.14
N SER A 386 43.64 14.40 7.86
CA SER A 386 45.04 14.41 8.34
C SER A 386 45.91 15.44 7.60
N GLY A 387 45.57 15.73 6.34
CA GLY A 387 46.27 16.67 5.45
C GLY A 387 45.34 17.30 4.40
N GLN A 388 45.87 17.63 3.22
CA GLN A 388 45.05 18.19 2.14
C GLN A 388 44.13 17.14 1.55
N ILE A 389 42.90 17.53 1.25
CA ILE A 389 41.93 16.69 0.55
C ILE A 389 42.15 16.93 -0.95
N LEU A 390 42.81 15.98 -1.61
CA LEU A 390 43.10 16.03 -3.05
C LEU A 390 41.99 15.36 -3.85
N VAL A 391 41.17 16.16 -4.51
CA VAL A 391 40.05 15.68 -5.34
C VAL A 391 40.57 15.07 -6.64
N GLN A 392 39.95 13.99 -7.10
CA GLN A 392 40.27 13.31 -8.36
C GLN A 392 39.28 13.66 -9.47
N ASP A 393 39.69 13.49 -10.72
CA ASP A 393 38.89 13.81 -11.91
C ASP A 393 37.51 13.11 -11.90
N GLY A 394 36.46 13.83 -12.26
CA GLY A 394 35.09 13.32 -12.35
C GLY A 394 34.40 13.00 -11.01
N GLN A 395 35.00 13.33 -9.86
CA GLN A 395 34.42 12.99 -8.57
C GLN A 395 33.15 13.80 -8.25
N THR A 396 32.18 13.12 -7.65
CA THR A 396 31.01 13.73 -7.03
C THR A 396 31.05 13.48 -5.52
N ILE A 397 31.20 14.55 -4.74
CA ILE A 397 31.30 14.53 -3.27
C ILE A 397 30.05 15.19 -2.70
N ILE A 398 29.26 14.44 -1.93
CA ILE A 398 27.98 14.90 -1.38
C ILE A 398 27.91 14.71 0.13
N GLY A 399 27.26 15.62 0.84
CA GLY A 399 26.89 15.41 2.24
C GLY A 399 25.67 14.50 2.41
N GLY A 400 25.58 13.80 3.55
CA GLY A 400 24.45 12.98 3.95
C GLY A 400 23.11 13.74 3.87
N GLY A 401 22.05 12.99 3.55
CA GLY A 401 20.71 13.54 3.28
C GLY A 401 20.51 14.08 1.86
N THR A 402 21.53 14.01 1.01
CA THR A 402 21.41 14.37 -0.41
C THR A 402 20.68 13.26 -1.18
N SER A 403 19.73 13.63 -2.04
CA SER A 403 19.04 12.70 -2.93
C SER A 403 19.56 12.81 -4.37
N LEU A 404 19.78 11.66 -5.01
CA LEU A 404 20.14 11.54 -6.42
C LEU A 404 19.17 10.58 -7.11
N MET A 405 19.05 10.66 -8.44
CA MET A 405 18.18 9.74 -9.19
C MET A 405 18.92 8.43 -9.48
N ALA A 406 18.46 7.33 -8.90
CA ALA A 406 18.92 5.99 -9.23
C ALA A 406 18.11 5.40 -10.39
N THR A 407 18.78 4.67 -11.27
CA THR A 407 18.19 3.93 -12.40
C THR A 407 18.47 2.45 -12.24
N GLY A 408 17.42 1.62 -12.19
CA GLY A 408 17.53 0.16 -12.11
C GLY A 408 18.18 -0.42 -13.36
N THR A 409 19.13 -1.33 -13.18
CA THR A 409 19.92 -1.87 -14.30
C THR A 409 19.10 -2.74 -15.25
N ASN A 410 18.13 -3.50 -14.73
CA ASN A 410 17.29 -4.38 -15.54
C ASN A 410 15.95 -3.71 -15.90
N SER A 411 15.30 -3.07 -14.93
CA SER A 411 13.98 -2.48 -15.14
C SER A 411 14.00 -1.14 -15.88
N GLY A 412 15.10 -0.39 -15.79
CA GLY A 412 15.16 1.01 -16.21
C GLY A 412 14.33 1.97 -15.33
N ALA A 413 13.75 1.48 -14.22
CA ALA A 413 12.97 2.29 -13.30
C ALA A 413 13.83 3.40 -12.69
N ARG A 414 13.26 4.60 -12.55
CA ARG A 414 13.94 5.77 -12.01
C ARG A 414 13.31 6.16 -10.68
N VAL A 415 14.08 6.03 -9.61
CA VAL A 415 13.63 6.28 -8.24
C VAL A 415 14.68 7.13 -7.52
N PRO A 416 14.28 8.19 -6.78
CA PRO A 416 15.23 8.94 -5.98
C PRO A 416 15.82 8.05 -4.88
N VAL A 417 17.15 8.02 -4.78
CA VAL A 417 17.88 7.43 -3.66
C VAL A 417 18.38 8.57 -2.76
N THR A 418 18.05 8.51 -1.48
CA THR A 418 18.59 9.43 -0.48
C THR A 418 19.72 8.73 0.24
N PHE A 419 20.91 9.32 0.19
CA PHE A 419 22.06 8.78 0.90
C PHE A 419 21.92 9.11 2.38
N ALA A 420 22.04 8.08 3.22
CA ALA A 420 21.91 8.18 4.67
C ALA A 420 22.94 9.18 5.25
N GLY A 421 22.63 9.68 6.44
CA GLY A 421 23.50 10.59 7.18
C GLY A 421 22.99 12.03 7.25
N VAL A 422 23.80 12.89 7.86
CA VAL A 422 23.54 14.31 8.08
C VAL A 422 24.58 15.15 7.33
N ARG A 423 24.22 16.39 6.95
CA ARG A 423 25.17 17.36 6.38
C ARG A 423 26.46 17.40 7.22
N PRO A 424 27.62 17.08 6.65
CA PRO A 424 28.89 17.04 7.36
C PRO A 424 29.47 18.44 7.58
N THR A 425 30.32 18.53 8.60
CA THR A 425 31.30 19.63 8.72
C THR A 425 32.69 19.04 8.57
N ILE A 426 33.44 19.50 7.57
CA ILE A 426 34.87 19.23 7.45
C ILE A 426 35.59 20.32 8.23
N ASP A 427 36.27 19.93 9.31
CA ASP A 427 37.06 20.83 10.14
C ASP A 427 38.55 20.59 9.91
N GLY A 428 39.19 21.57 9.28
CA GLY A 428 40.63 21.53 9.05
C GLY A 428 41.45 21.63 10.33
N GLY A 429 40.93 22.18 11.44
CA GLY A 429 41.62 22.20 12.73
C GLY A 429 43.03 22.83 12.78
N GLY A 430 43.50 23.48 11.70
CA GLY A 430 44.87 23.99 11.56
C GLY A 430 45.44 23.93 10.13
N ALA A 431 46.74 24.25 9.98
CA ALA A 431 47.39 24.44 8.68
C ALA A 431 47.44 23.17 7.79
N ASN A 432 47.35 23.36 6.46
CA ASN A 432 47.44 22.36 5.37
C ASN A 432 46.32 21.31 5.32
N ARG A 433 45.08 21.72 5.61
CA ARG A 433 43.89 20.87 5.64
C ARG A 433 42.73 21.50 4.87
N ASP A 434 43.06 21.86 3.62
CA ASP A 434 42.20 22.48 2.63
C ASP A 434 41.71 21.45 1.60
N ILE A 435 40.56 21.72 0.97
CA ILE A 435 40.14 20.97 -0.22
C ILE A 435 40.82 21.59 -1.43
N VAL A 436 41.52 20.76 -2.20
CA VAL A 436 42.30 21.18 -3.36
C VAL A 436 41.80 20.46 -4.61
N ILE A 437 41.43 21.25 -5.61
CA ILE A 437 41.01 20.82 -6.95
C ILE A 437 42.04 21.39 -7.94
N ASP A 438 43.12 20.66 -8.19
CA ASP A 438 44.28 21.13 -8.96
C ASP A 438 44.50 20.29 -10.23
N GLY A 439 44.22 20.88 -11.40
CA GLY A 439 44.37 20.24 -12.70
C GLY A 439 43.40 19.09 -12.99
N VAL A 440 42.28 19.01 -12.27
CA VAL A 440 41.25 17.96 -12.44
C VAL A 440 39.91 18.59 -12.82
N ASN A 441 39.09 17.88 -13.58
CA ASN A 441 37.87 18.42 -14.18
C ASN A 441 36.63 17.66 -13.73
N ASP A 442 35.47 18.23 -14.05
CA ASP A 442 34.16 17.60 -13.92
C ASP A 442 33.81 17.21 -12.47
N ILE A 443 34.04 18.14 -11.56
CA ILE A 443 33.85 17.94 -10.11
C ILE A 443 32.50 18.48 -9.66
N LEU A 444 31.79 17.72 -8.83
CA LEU A 444 30.66 18.21 -8.04
C LEU A 444 30.98 18.10 -6.55
N ILE A 445 30.89 19.19 -5.81
CA ILE A 445 30.87 19.18 -4.34
C ILE A 445 29.57 19.82 -3.87
N GLN A 446 28.80 19.09 -3.04
CA GLN A 446 27.57 19.67 -2.50
C GLN A 446 27.18 19.25 -1.09
N ASN A 447 26.39 20.12 -0.47
CA ASN A 447 25.74 19.90 0.81
C ASN A 447 26.72 19.67 1.98
N ILE A 448 27.77 20.49 2.07
CA ILE A 448 28.79 20.37 3.14
C ILE A 448 29.03 21.70 3.84
N ASN A 449 29.54 21.63 5.08
CA ASN A 449 30.13 22.76 5.77
C ASN A 449 31.67 22.60 5.81
N LEU A 450 32.38 23.71 5.69
CA LEU A 450 33.83 23.80 5.76
C LEU A 450 34.23 24.81 6.83
N THR A 451 35.18 24.46 7.68
CA THR A 451 35.79 25.36 8.65
C THR A 451 37.27 25.06 8.82
N ASN A 452 38.09 26.08 9.01
CA ASN A 452 39.52 25.92 9.29
C ASN A 452 40.08 27.22 9.87
N THR A 453 40.58 27.19 11.11
CA THR A 453 41.18 28.36 11.78
C THR A 453 42.63 28.65 11.33
N GLY A 454 43.18 27.83 10.43
CA GLY A 454 44.51 28.02 9.85
C GLY A 454 44.59 29.15 8.83
N SER A 455 45.81 29.37 8.32
CA SER A 455 46.14 30.47 7.39
C SER A 455 46.05 30.11 5.90
N ARG A 456 45.49 28.94 5.57
CA ARG A 456 45.21 28.53 4.19
C ARG A 456 43.72 28.64 3.91
N SER A 457 43.39 28.86 2.64
CA SER A 457 42.01 28.95 2.16
C SER A 457 41.25 27.64 2.34
N LEU A 458 39.92 27.68 2.48
CA LEU A 458 39.12 26.46 2.70
C LEU A 458 39.00 25.60 1.43
N LEU A 459 38.77 26.25 0.29
CA LEU A 459 38.61 25.60 -1.00
C LEU A 459 39.51 26.28 -2.04
N ILE A 460 40.43 25.52 -2.63
CA ILE A 460 41.40 25.99 -3.62
C ILE A 460 41.20 25.26 -4.93
N ILE A 461 40.93 26.00 -5.99
CA ILE A 461 40.66 25.48 -7.33
C ILE A 461 41.66 26.11 -8.28
N ASN A 462 42.49 25.28 -8.91
CA ASN A 462 43.58 25.72 -9.76
C ASN A 462 43.66 24.90 -11.06
N GLY A 463 43.67 25.59 -12.21
CA GLY A 463 43.74 24.96 -13.53
C GLY A 463 42.64 23.91 -13.83
N SER A 464 41.44 24.07 -13.28
CA SER A 464 40.40 23.02 -13.21
C SER A 464 39.07 23.44 -13.85
N GLY A 465 38.61 22.70 -14.86
CA GLY A 465 37.38 22.97 -15.61
C GLY A 465 36.14 22.24 -15.08
N ASN A 466 34.96 22.82 -15.32
CA ASN A 466 33.66 22.26 -14.94
C ASN A 466 33.56 21.86 -13.46
N VAL A 467 33.94 22.78 -12.56
CA VAL A 467 33.83 22.57 -11.11
C VAL A 467 32.51 23.17 -10.61
N ASN A 468 31.64 22.33 -10.07
CA ASN A 468 30.32 22.68 -9.57
C ASN A 468 30.29 22.61 -8.04
N LEU A 469 29.94 23.72 -7.40
CA LEU A 469 29.83 23.85 -5.94
C LEU A 469 28.40 24.21 -5.56
N ARG A 470 27.74 23.39 -4.75
CA ARG A 470 26.33 23.63 -4.39
C ARG A 470 26.05 23.51 -2.91
N ASN A 471 25.30 24.45 -2.35
CA ASN A 471 24.87 24.39 -0.96
C ASN A 471 26.08 24.20 -0.02
N ILE A 472 27.09 25.05 -0.11
CA ILE A 472 28.30 24.96 0.72
C ILE A 472 28.29 26.10 1.73
N ASN A 473 28.62 25.82 2.99
CA ASN A 473 28.92 26.87 3.97
C ASN A 473 30.42 26.82 4.30
N ALA A 474 31.19 27.81 3.86
CA ALA A 474 32.62 27.91 4.14
C ALA A 474 32.87 29.06 5.11
N SER A 475 33.36 28.76 6.31
CA SER A 475 33.40 29.75 7.38
C SER A 475 34.58 29.65 8.36
N ASN A 476 34.76 30.72 9.13
CA ASN A 476 35.72 30.81 10.24
C ASN A 476 37.17 30.54 9.81
N ASN A 477 37.61 31.19 8.73
CA ASN A 477 38.96 31.06 8.17
C ASN A 477 39.76 32.36 8.23
N THR A 478 41.06 32.28 8.54
CA THR A 478 41.92 33.47 8.59
C THR A 478 42.47 33.91 7.23
N ALA A 479 42.18 33.15 6.17
CA ALA A 479 42.55 33.43 4.79
C ALA A 479 41.28 33.59 3.91
N VAL A 480 41.22 32.91 2.77
CA VAL A 480 40.12 33.04 1.79
C VAL A 480 39.15 31.87 1.91
N GLY A 481 37.84 32.12 1.88
CA GLY A 481 36.84 31.04 1.86
C GLY A 481 36.95 30.18 0.59
N LEU A 482 36.92 30.82 -0.59
CA LEU A 482 37.01 30.17 -1.90
C LEU A 482 38.05 30.84 -2.78
N VAL A 483 38.97 30.08 -3.37
CA VAL A 483 39.95 30.58 -4.35
C VAL A 483 39.76 29.86 -5.68
N ALA A 484 39.56 30.63 -6.75
CA ALA A 484 39.65 30.18 -8.13
C ALA A 484 40.86 30.83 -8.81
N SER A 485 41.79 30.03 -9.31
CA SER A 485 43.06 30.50 -9.87
C SER A 485 43.47 29.73 -11.12
N GLY A 486 44.24 30.35 -12.00
CA GLY A 486 44.92 29.67 -13.11
C GLY A 486 44.08 29.54 -14.38
N VAL A 487 44.79 29.48 -15.50
CA VAL A 487 44.20 29.35 -16.83
C VAL A 487 43.41 28.05 -16.95
N GLY A 488 42.20 28.14 -17.51
CA GLY A 488 41.31 26.98 -17.67
C GLY A 488 40.41 26.72 -16.47
N THR A 489 40.57 27.45 -15.37
CA THR A 489 39.68 27.30 -14.20
C THR A 489 38.29 27.83 -14.49
N VAL A 490 37.28 26.98 -14.35
CA VAL A 490 35.86 27.33 -14.52
C VAL A 490 35.06 26.77 -13.36
N VAL A 491 34.58 27.68 -12.50
CA VAL A 491 33.83 27.35 -11.29
C VAL A 491 32.41 27.89 -11.38
N ALA A 492 31.42 27.02 -11.14
CA ALA A 492 30.02 27.37 -10.97
C ALA A 492 29.61 27.10 -9.52
N ALA A 493 29.41 28.16 -8.76
CA ALA A 493 29.03 28.13 -7.35
C ALA A 493 27.61 28.66 -7.16
N SER A 494 26.75 27.86 -6.56
CA SER A 494 25.35 28.22 -6.26
C SER A 494 25.00 27.90 -4.82
N ASN A 495 24.38 28.83 -4.10
CA ASN A 495 24.11 28.69 -2.66
C ASN A 495 25.40 28.38 -1.87
N VAL A 496 26.47 29.16 -2.12
CA VAL A 496 27.75 29.01 -1.45
C VAL A 496 27.95 30.19 -0.50
N ASN A 497 27.76 29.95 0.79
CA ASN A 497 27.90 30.97 1.81
C ASN A 497 29.35 31.04 2.30
N LEU A 498 29.96 32.21 2.18
CA LEU A 498 31.35 32.49 2.55
C LEU A 498 31.33 33.48 3.72
N THR A 499 31.35 32.98 4.96
CA THR A 499 31.11 33.81 6.15
C THR A 499 32.22 33.73 7.19
N ASN A 500 32.50 34.81 7.92
CA ASN A 500 33.56 34.89 8.93
C ASN A 500 34.94 34.43 8.42
N ASN A 501 35.22 34.60 7.13
CA ASN A 501 36.57 34.46 6.58
C ASN A 501 37.26 35.83 6.56
N ASN A 502 38.58 35.86 6.35
CA ASN A 502 39.26 37.13 6.11
C ASN A 502 38.83 37.72 4.76
N ILE A 503 38.90 36.92 3.70
CA ILE A 503 38.36 37.23 2.38
C ILE A 503 37.30 36.20 2.02
N GLY A 504 36.16 36.62 1.47
CA GLY A 504 35.12 35.70 1.02
C GLY A 504 35.59 34.84 -0.14
N ALA A 505 35.78 35.46 -1.31
CA ALA A 505 36.27 34.78 -2.52
C ALA A 505 37.47 35.51 -3.13
N GLY A 506 38.39 34.72 -3.70
CA GLY A 506 39.55 35.18 -4.47
C GLY A 506 39.49 34.66 -5.91
N VAL A 507 39.57 35.55 -6.91
CA VAL A 507 39.64 35.17 -8.33
C VAL A 507 40.95 35.67 -8.94
N LEU A 508 41.79 34.76 -9.40
CA LEU A 508 43.19 35.02 -9.72
C LEU A 508 43.57 34.42 -11.09
N SER A 509 44.58 34.99 -11.76
CA SER A 509 45.30 34.39 -12.89
C SER A 509 44.41 33.77 -13.98
N ALA A 510 43.57 34.56 -14.65
CA ALA A 510 42.66 34.14 -15.73
C ALA A 510 41.58 33.08 -15.38
N ALA A 511 41.23 32.92 -14.09
CA ALA A 511 40.15 32.02 -13.66
C ALA A 511 38.75 32.61 -13.90
N ASN A 512 37.75 31.75 -14.10
CA ASN A 512 36.35 32.11 -14.22
C ASN A 512 35.55 31.62 -12.99
N LEU A 513 34.97 32.54 -12.23
CA LEU A 513 34.07 32.24 -11.12
C LEU A 513 32.67 32.77 -11.40
N ASN A 514 31.69 31.87 -11.46
CA ASN A 514 30.27 32.21 -11.42
C ASN A 514 29.75 31.93 -10.01
N LEU A 515 29.33 32.97 -9.28
CA LEU A 515 28.76 32.85 -7.95
C LEU A 515 27.31 33.33 -7.95
N SER A 516 26.41 32.49 -7.45
CA SER A 516 24.97 32.73 -7.48
C SER A 516 24.25 32.38 -6.19
N ASN A 517 23.18 33.12 -5.86
CA ASN A 517 22.30 32.84 -4.72
C ASN A 517 23.07 32.64 -3.40
N SER A 518 24.11 33.43 -3.20
CA SER A 518 25.13 33.21 -2.17
C SER A 518 25.14 34.34 -1.15
N ILE A 519 25.71 34.08 0.02
CA ILE A 519 25.93 35.09 1.07
C ILE A 519 27.43 35.24 1.33
N ILE A 520 27.93 36.47 1.31
CA ILE A 520 29.33 36.78 1.62
C ILE A 520 29.35 37.74 2.81
N SER A 521 29.99 37.35 3.91
CA SER A 521 30.08 38.17 5.12
C SER A 521 31.40 37.96 5.85
N ASN A 522 32.38 38.86 5.71
CA ASN A 522 33.78 38.57 5.99
C ASN A 522 34.52 39.75 6.65
N SER A 523 35.58 39.45 7.42
CA SER A 523 36.22 40.42 8.30
C SER A 523 37.07 41.47 7.58
N LEU A 524 37.51 41.21 6.33
CA LEU A 524 38.31 42.16 5.54
C LEU A 524 37.63 42.46 4.19
N THR A 525 37.64 41.55 3.24
CA THR A 525 37.16 41.81 1.87
C THR A 525 36.06 40.83 1.47
N GLY A 526 35.04 41.28 0.76
CA GLY A 526 34.00 40.40 0.22
C GLY A 526 34.55 39.50 -0.89
N ILE A 527 34.88 40.10 -2.03
CA ILE A 527 35.56 39.43 -3.16
C ILE A 527 36.80 40.23 -3.54
N ASP A 528 37.92 39.52 -3.68
CA ASP A 528 39.20 40.08 -4.13
C ASP A 528 39.59 39.45 -5.46
N THR A 529 39.85 40.29 -6.45
CA THR A 529 40.41 39.86 -7.73
C THR A 529 41.72 40.59 -7.94
N ASN A 530 42.80 39.84 -8.09
CA ASN A 530 44.11 40.38 -8.44
C ASN A 530 44.72 39.49 -9.52
N ASP A 531 45.02 40.08 -10.68
CA ASP A 531 45.76 39.38 -11.72
C ASP A 531 47.27 39.52 -11.51
N PHE A 532 47.98 38.39 -11.56
CA PHE A 532 49.43 38.31 -11.56
C PHE A 532 49.96 37.52 -12.77
N GLY A 533 49.12 37.16 -13.75
CA GLY A 533 49.45 36.27 -14.88
C GLY A 533 48.98 36.78 -16.26
N PRO A 534 49.15 35.97 -17.34
CA PRO A 534 48.66 36.34 -18.67
C PRO A 534 47.17 36.07 -18.81
N GLY A 535 46.33 37.09 -18.61
CA GLY A 535 44.91 37.10 -18.99
C GLY A 535 43.96 37.48 -17.84
N ASN A 536 42.94 38.29 -18.16
CA ASN A 536 41.99 38.80 -17.18
C ASN A 536 41.08 37.68 -16.63
N PRO A 537 40.95 37.49 -15.30
CA PRO A 537 39.92 36.63 -14.73
C PRO A 537 38.50 37.09 -15.08
N THR A 538 37.52 36.20 -14.95
CA THR A 538 36.09 36.54 -15.07
C THR A 538 35.38 36.31 -13.74
N LEU A 539 34.62 37.30 -13.27
CA LEU A 539 33.76 37.20 -12.10
C LEU A 539 32.31 37.49 -12.50
N ASN A 540 31.46 36.47 -12.39
CA ASN A 540 30.03 36.62 -12.60
C ASN A 540 29.29 36.48 -11.27
N LEU A 541 28.58 37.52 -10.84
CA LEU A 541 27.91 37.59 -9.55
C LEU A 541 26.41 37.82 -9.74
N SER A 542 25.58 36.86 -9.34
CA SER A 542 24.12 36.99 -9.47
C SER A 542 23.38 36.65 -8.19
N ASN A 543 22.33 37.40 -7.85
CA ASN A 543 21.51 37.15 -6.66
C ASN A 543 22.34 36.93 -5.37
N THR A 544 23.46 37.65 -5.23
CA THR A 544 24.37 37.48 -4.10
C THR A 544 24.20 38.62 -3.11
N THR A 545 24.08 38.27 -1.83
CA THR A 545 24.07 39.23 -0.73
C THR A 545 25.48 39.34 -0.16
N ILE A 546 26.06 40.52 -0.18
CA ILE A 546 27.34 40.80 0.46
C ILE A 546 27.09 41.75 1.64
N GLU A 547 27.49 41.35 2.84
CA GLU A 547 27.18 42.10 4.05
C GLU A 547 28.28 42.08 5.10
N ASN A 548 28.25 43.01 6.04
CA ASN A 548 29.17 43.06 7.19
C ASN A 548 30.66 42.94 6.80
N ILE A 549 31.11 43.78 5.87
CA ILE A 549 32.47 43.73 5.34
C ILE A 549 33.38 44.74 6.04
N GLY A 550 34.53 44.30 6.55
CA GLY A 550 35.44 45.18 7.32
C GLY A 550 36.21 46.21 6.48
N ASN A 551 36.40 45.96 5.19
CA ASN A 551 37.05 46.85 4.23
C ASN A 551 36.22 46.93 2.93
N ASN A 552 36.72 46.45 1.79
CA ASN A 552 36.04 46.60 0.50
C ASN A 552 35.09 45.44 0.21
N VAL A 553 33.89 45.75 -0.30
CA VAL A 553 32.93 44.70 -0.74
C VAL A 553 33.49 43.97 -1.95
N LEU A 554 33.83 44.72 -3.01
CA LEU A 554 34.57 44.23 -4.17
C LEU A 554 35.90 44.98 -4.29
N GLN A 555 36.99 44.24 -4.38
CA GLN A 555 38.32 44.74 -4.74
C GLN A 555 38.69 44.15 -6.10
N LEU A 556 38.63 44.99 -7.14
CA LEU A 556 38.67 44.56 -8.54
C LEU A 556 39.92 45.07 -9.25
N SER A 557 40.69 44.17 -9.86
CA SER A 557 41.88 44.51 -10.65
C SER A 557 42.04 43.61 -11.87
N ASP A 558 42.07 44.23 -13.06
CA ASP A 558 42.24 43.58 -14.36
C ASP A 558 41.27 42.41 -14.60
N VAL A 559 40.00 42.59 -14.26
CA VAL A 559 38.97 41.54 -14.28
C VAL A 559 37.83 41.86 -15.25
N ASN A 560 37.25 40.84 -15.87
CA ASN A 560 36.00 40.93 -16.60
C ASN A 560 34.84 40.58 -15.66
N VAL A 561 33.92 41.50 -15.40
CA VAL A 561 32.82 41.25 -14.46
C VAL A 561 31.45 41.30 -15.12
N SER A 562 30.52 40.51 -14.60
CA SER A 562 29.11 40.64 -14.98
C SER A 562 28.16 40.20 -13.86
N GLY A 563 26.89 40.57 -13.98
CA GLY A 563 25.81 39.97 -13.21
C GLY A 563 24.91 40.99 -12.50
N SER A 564 23.83 40.49 -11.90
CA SER A 564 22.70 41.30 -11.44
C SER A 564 21.94 40.68 -10.28
N GLY A 565 21.02 41.44 -9.67
CA GLY A 565 20.23 40.95 -8.53
C GLY A 565 21.01 40.94 -7.21
N ASN A 566 22.15 41.61 -7.17
CA ASN A 566 23.04 41.58 -5.99
C ASN A 566 22.63 42.64 -4.97
N ILE A 567 22.92 42.38 -3.71
CA ILE A 567 22.58 43.28 -2.60
C ILE A 567 23.82 43.51 -1.75
N VAL A 568 24.05 44.76 -1.35
CA VAL A 568 25.03 45.12 -0.32
C VAL A 568 24.29 45.61 0.91
N ASN A 569 24.54 44.99 2.06
CA ASN A 569 23.85 45.34 3.31
C ASN A 569 24.80 45.39 4.52
N GLY A 570 24.35 45.99 5.62
CA GLY A 570 25.12 46.03 6.87
C GLY A 570 26.35 46.97 6.82
N PRO A 571 27.15 47.02 7.88
CA PRO A 571 28.37 47.83 7.92
C PRO A 571 29.36 47.43 6.82
N VAL A 572 29.87 48.43 6.10
CA VAL A 572 31.00 48.32 5.17
C VAL A 572 32.06 49.31 5.63
N GLY A 573 33.26 48.81 5.98
CA GLY A 573 34.34 49.65 6.52
C GLY A 573 35.14 50.42 5.45
N GLY A 574 35.12 49.93 4.21
CA GLY A 574 35.77 50.54 3.04
C GLY A 574 34.75 51.02 2.01
N VAL A 575 35.05 50.82 0.72
CA VAL A 575 34.14 51.15 -0.37
C VAL A 575 33.43 49.91 -0.91
N VAL A 576 32.26 50.12 -1.54
CA VAL A 576 31.56 49.04 -2.22
C VAL A 576 32.42 48.50 -3.36
N CYS A 577 33.07 49.37 -4.14
CA CYS A 577 33.91 48.95 -5.25
C CYS A 577 35.21 49.74 -5.30
N SER A 578 36.31 49.03 -5.04
CA SER A 578 37.67 49.51 -5.19
C SER A 578 38.23 48.97 -6.50
N ASN A 579 38.43 49.84 -7.48
CA ASN A 579 38.85 49.45 -8.83
C ASN A 579 40.29 49.89 -9.10
N SER A 580 41.11 48.96 -9.60
CA SER A 580 42.41 49.19 -10.21
C SER A 580 42.50 48.46 -11.56
N GLY A 581 43.48 48.81 -12.39
CA GLY A 581 43.70 48.11 -13.67
C GLY A 581 42.62 48.35 -14.73
N GLY A 582 42.59 47.48 -15.74
CA GLY A 582 41.70 47.52 -16.90
C GLY A 582 40.48 46.62 -16.77
N ASN A 583 39.63 46.86 -15.77
CA ASN A 583 38.38 46.10 -15.58
C ASN A 583 37.42 46.32 -16.76
N THR A 584 36.65 45.28 -17.14
CA THR A 584 35.62 45.37 -18.17
C THR A 584 34.31 44.74 -17.73
N GLY A 585 33.18 45.26 -18.23
CA GLY A 585 31.85 44.77 -17.89
C GLY A 585 31.21 45.57 -16.75
N SER A 586 30.26 44.96 -16.04
CA SER A 586 29.62 45.58 -14.88
C SER A 586 28.85 44.59 -14.00
N ILE A 587 28.94 44.73 -12.68
CA ILE A 587 28.06 44.08 -11.70
C ILE A 587 27.02 45.09 -11.22
N SER A 588 25.73 44.75 -11.28
CA SER A 588 24.66 45.57 -10.72
C SER A 588 24.26 45.13 -9.31
N PHE A 589 23.96 46.12 -8.47
CA PHE A 589 23.41 45.97 -7.14
C PHE A 589 22.04 46.62 -7.08
N ASP A 590 21.02 45.87 -6.68
CA ASP A 590 19.63 46.35 -6.60
C ASP A 590 19.41 47.22 -5.35
N ASN A 591 20.24 46.99 -4.32
CA ASN A 591 20.23 47.77 -3.09
C ASN A 591 21.65 47.85 -2.52
N ILE A 592 22.12 49.08 -2.30
CA ILE A 592 23.38 49.37 -1.61
C ILE A 592 23.07 50.07 -0.29
N LEU A 593 23.28 49.39 0.84
CA LEU A 593 23.21 49.96 2.20
C LEU A 593 21.88 50.65 2.52
N GLY A 594 20.77 50.19 1.94
CA GLY A 594 19.45 50.81 2.07
C GLY A 594 19.24 52.04 1.17
N GLY A 595 20.19 52.37 0.30
CA GLY A 595 20.24 53.55 -0.54
C GLY A 595 20.24 53.25 -2.04
N GLY A 596 19.22 52.55 -2.54
CA GLY A 596 18.95 52.40 -3.98
C GLY A 596 19.95 51.52 -4.77
N ALA A 597 19.74 51.44 -6.08
CA ALA A 597 20.53 50.61 -6.99
C ALA A 597 21.87 51.27 -7.38
N GLY A 598 22.90 50.48 -7.63
CA GLY A 598 24.22 50.95 -8.10
C GLY A 598 24.95 49.90 -8.94
N THR A 599 26.10 50.27 -9.50
CA THR A 599 26.89 49.39 -10.38
C THR A 599 28.38 49.52 -10.09
N CYS A 600 29.13 48.45 -10.37
CA CYS A 600 30.57 48.42 -10.32
C CYS A 600 31.18 47.94 -11.64
N PRO A 601 32.33 48.51 -12.07
CA PRO A 601 33.03 48.12 -13.29
C PRO A 601 33.58 46.72 -13.27
#